data_AF-A0A131Y622-F1
#
_entry.id   AF-A0A131Y622-F1
#
_cell.length_a   1.000
_cell.length_b   1.000
_cell.length_c   1.000
_cell.angle_alpha   90.00
_cell.angle_beta   90.00
_cell.angle_gamma   90.00
#
_symmetry.space_group_name_H-M   'P 1'
#
loop_
_entity.id
_entity.type
_entity.pdbx_description
1 polymer ?
#
loop_
_entity_poly.entity_id
_entity_poly.type
_entity_poly.pdbx_seq_one_letter_code
_entity_poly.pdbx_strand_id
1 'polypeptide(L)'
;KLLRLVKDRYDPATDILTIVTDRCPLKKQNYDYAHYLLTAVFHESWKTEPWEADKEEADMECFLWEKSRSEANLHDFVRRMRRSLGDEEAKGLEHVQRMSADCSDEEVRSVEEVEQYAEAVCEIHNGGESDYAWEKYKKSVCSLLGLCRDTPVGGEVQA
;
A
#
# COMPACT_ATOMS: atom_id res chain seq x y z
N LYS A 1 -8.65 3.36 -13.82
CA LYS A 1 -9.81 3.11 -14.72
C LYS A 1 -9.41 2.55 -16.09
N LEU A 2 -8.60 3.28 -16.89
CA LEU A 2 -8.17 2.84 -18.23
C LEU A 2 -7.63 1.41 -18.27
N LEU A 3 -6.68 1.08 -17.37
CA LEU A 3 -6.06 -0.24 -17.29
C LEU A 3 -7.09 -1.37 -17.07
N ARG A 4 -8.10 -1.14 -16.22
CA ARG A 4 -9.22 -2.08 -16.00
C ARG A 4 -10.11 -2.27 -17.23
N LEU A 5 -10.27 -1.23 -18.06
CA LEU A 5 -11.06 -1.32 -19.30
C LEU A 5 -10.35 -2.15 -20.38
N VAL A 6 -9.05 -1.95 -20.54
CA VAL A 6 -8.26 -2.59 -21.62
C VAL A 6 -7.80 -4.00 -21.26
N LYS A 7 -7.70 -4.32 -19.97
CA LYS A 7 -7.34 -5.64 -19.42
C LYS A 7 -6.02 -6.17 -19.99
N ASP A 8 -6.09 -7.31 -20.66
CA ASP A 8 -5.01 -8.09 -21.26
C ASP A 8 -4.29 -7.39 -22.41
N ARG A 9 -4.83 -6.28 -22.91
CA ARG A 9 -4.22 -5.49 -23.98
C ARG A 9 -3.10 -4.58 -23.52
N TYR A 10 -2.99 -4.33 -22.22
CA TYR A 10 -1.94 -3.50 -21.64
C TYR A 10 -0.88 -4.38 -21.00
N ASP A 11 0.38 -4.13 -21.33
CA ASP A 11 1.53 -4.75 -20.68
C ASP A 11 2.15 -3.81 -19.63
N PRO A 12 2.06 -4.13 -18.32
CA PRO A 12 2.64 -3.31 -17.26
C PRO A 12 4.17 -3.19 -17.31
N ALA A 13 4.88 -4.13 -17.93
CA ALA A 13 6.35 -4.11 -17.96
C ALA A 13 6.90 -3.16 -19.03
N THR A 14 6.20 -3.03 -20.16
CA THR A 14 6.63 -2.18 -21.29
C THR A 14 5.85 -0.87 -21.40
N ASP A 15 4.77 -0.72 -20.62
CA ASP A 15 3.83 0.41 -20.69
C ASP A 15 3.21 0.58 -22.10
N ILE A 16 2.94 -0.55 -22.77
CA ILE A 16 2.38 -0.58 -24.13
C ILE A 16 0.95 -1.13 -24.12
N LEU A 17 0.03 -0.33 -24.66
CA LEU A 17 -1.34 -0.74 -24.97
C LEU A 17 -1.45 -1.23 -26.42
N THR A 18 -1.81 -2.49 -26.61
CA THR A 18 -1.94 -3.14 -27.92
C THR A 18 -3.42 -3.34 -28.31
N ILE A 19 -3.89 -2.63 -29.34
CA ILE A 19 -5.24 -2.79 -29.90
C ILE A 19 -5.14 -3.52 -31.24
N VAL A 20 -5.60 -4.77 -31.29
CA VAL A 20 -5.68 -5.56 -32.51
C VAL A 20 -7.11 -5.47 -33.08
N THR A 21 -7.22 -5.14 -34.37
CA THR A 21 -8.50 -5.06 -35.09
C THR A 21 -8.43 -5.86 -36.39
N ASP A 22 -9.33 -6.82 -36.53
CA ASP A 22 -9.40 -7.77 -37.65
C ASP A 22 -10.83 -7.99 -38.15
N ARG A 23 -11.80 -7.22 -37.63
CA ARG A 23 -13.24 -7.43 -37.89
C ARG A 23 -13.70 -6.97 -39.27
N CYS A 24 -13.02 -5.99 -39.87
CA CYS A 24 -13.44 -5.41 -41.15
C CYS A 24 -12.67 -6.00 -42.34
N PRO A 25 -13.29 -6.13 -43.53
CA PRO A 25 -12.61 -6.67 -44.71
C PRO A 25 -11.45 -5.79 -45.21
N LEU A 26 -11.57 -4.46 -45.08
CA LEU A 26 -10.55 -3.52 -45.55
C LEU A 26 -9.63 -3.06 -44.41
N LYS A 27 -8.32 -3.02 -44.68
CA LYS A 27 -7.32 -2.53 -43.72
C LYS A 27 -7.61 -1.10 -43.24
N LYS A 28 -8.11 -0.23 -44.12
CA LYS A 28 -8.50 1.14 -43.76
C LYS A 28 -9.60 1.16 -42.70
N GLN A 29 -10.62 0.30 -42.84
CA GLN A 29 -11.71 0.23 -41.88
C GLN A 29 -11.23 -0.28 -40.51
N ASN A 30 -10.34 -1.28 -40.48
CA ASN A 30 -9.73 -1.73 -39.23
C ASN A 30 -8.88 -0.63 -38.58
N TYR A 31 -8.14 0.15 -39.36
CA TYR A 31 -7.37 1.30 -38.87
C TYR A 31 -8.29 2.38 -38.24
N ASP A 32 -9.35 2.78 -38.94
CA ASP A 32 -10.32 3.75 -38.44
C ASP A 32 -11.02 3.22 -37.18
N TYR A 33 -11.32 1.92 -37.14
CA TYR A 33 -11.92 1.27 -35.98
C TYR A 33 -10.97 1.22 -34.77
N ALA A 34 -9.67 0.98 -34.98
CA ALA A 34 -8.68 1.03 -33.91
C ALA A 34 -8.60 2.43 -33.27
N HIS A 35 -8.62 3.48 -34.09
CA HIS A 35 -8.67 4.88 -33.62
C HIS A 35 -9.95 5.20 -32.84
N TYR A 36 -11.08 4.71 -33.33
CA TYR A 36 -12.35 4.83 -32.62
C TYR A 36 -12.28 4.18 -31.23
N LEU A 37 -11.78 2.93 -31.15
CA LEU A 37 -11.65 2.23 -29.88
C LEU A 37 -10.72 2.97 -28.92
N LEU A 38 -9.57 3.45 -29.39
CA LEU A 38 -8.64 4.22 -28.57
C LEU A 38 -9.32 5.48 -28.01
N THR A 39 -10.03 6.23 -28.86
CA THR A 39 -10.72 7.46 -28.48
C THR A 39 -11.86 7.20 -27.49
N ALA A 40 -12.65 6.15 -27.74
CA ALA A 40 -13.76 5.75 -26.88
C ALA A 40 -13.23 5.38 -25.49
N VAL A 41 -12.25 4.48 -25.42
CA VAL A 41 -11.67 4.03 -24.16
C VAL A 41 -11.01 5.19 -23.42
N PHE A 42 -10.33 6.11 -24.13
CA PHE A 42 -9.79 7.32 -23.53
C PHE A 42 -10.89 8.15 -22.88
N HIS A 43 -11.91 8.59 -23.61
CA HIS A 43 -12.97 9.41 -23.03
C HIS A 43 -13.77 8.71 -21.91
N GLU A 44 -14.05 7.41 -22.05
CA GLU A 44 -14.73 6.64 -21.01
C GLU A 44 -13.88 6.51 -19.74
N SER A 45 -12.55 6.50 -19.86
CA SER A 45 -11.66 6.45 -18.70
C SER A 45 -11.64 7.76 -17.88
N TRP A 46 -12.06 8.88 -18.46
CA TRP A 46 -12.14 10.19 -17.79
C TRP A 46 -13.50 10.44 -17.11
N LYS A 47 -14.55 9.74 -17.55
CA LYS A 47 -15.86 9.83 -16.89
C LYS A 47 -15.79 9.11 -15.55
N THR A 48 -16.53 9.60 -14.55
CA THR A 48 -16.69 8.90 -13.27
C THR A 48 -18.17 8.57 -13.13
N GLU A 49 -18.46 7.27 -13.09
CA GLU A 49 -19.83 6.80 -12.94
C GLU A 49 -20.18 6.60 -11.46
N PRO A 50 -21.47 6.69 -11.06
CA PRO A 50 -21.86 6.60 -9.65
C PRO A 50 -21.42 5.30 -8.95
N TRP A 51 -21.43 4.19 -9.69
CA TRP A 51 -21.03 2.87 -9.18
C TRP A 51 -19.53 2.74 -8.92
N GLU A 52 -18.70 3.66 -9.42
CA GLU A 52 -17.26 3.66 -9.10
C GLU A 52 -16.99 4.04 -7.64
N ALA A 53 -17.97 4.64 -6.96
CA ALA A 53 -17.92 4.89 -5.52
C ALA A 53 -18.02 3.62 -4.67
N ASP A 54 -18.62 2.55 -5.23
CA ASP A 54 -18.80 1.26 -4.55
C ASP A 54 -17.56 0.35 -4.68
N LYS A 55 -16.40 0.90 -5.07
CA LYS A 55 -15.14 0.15 -5.23
C LYS A 55 -14.64 -0.34 -3.87
N GLU A 56 -14.49 -1.65 -3.72
CA GLU A 56 -14.02 -2.29 -2.48
C GLU A 56 -12.48 -2.39 -2.41
N GLU A 57 -11.93 -2.73 -1.24
CA GLU A 57 -10.48 -2.95 -1.06
C GLU A 57 -9.94 -4.05 -1.99
N ALA A 58 -10.72 -5.11 -2.22
CA ALA A 58 -10.35 -6.21 -3.13
C ALA A 58 -10.26 -5.76 -4.60
N ASP A 59 -10.86 -4.62 -4.94
CA ASP A 59 -10.78 -4.01 -6.25
C ASP A 59 -9.59 -3.06 -6.43
N MET A 60 -8.85 -2.76 -5.36
CA MET A 60 -7.72 -1.85 -5.45
C MET A 60 -6.54 -2.53 -6.14
N GLU A 61 -5.96 -1.86 -7.15
CA GLU A 61 -4.82 -2.38 -7.90
C GLU A 61 -3.52 -2.37 -7.09
N CYS A 62 -3.46 -1.52 -6.06
CA CYS A 62 -2.41 -1.47 -5.06
C CYS A 62 -3.05 -1.40 -3.68
N PHE A 63 -2.32 -1.92 -2.70
CA PHE A 63 -2.65 -1.72 -1.30
C PHE A 63 -2.44 -0.25 -0.93
N LEU A 64 -3.48 0.34 -0.34
CA LEU A 64 -3.41 1.66 0.28
C LEU A 64 -3.43 1.50 1.80
N TRP A 65 -2.52 2.19 2.47
CA TRP A 65 -2.46 2.19 3.93
C TRP A 65 -3.70 2.84 4.56
N GLU A 66 -4.13 3.97 4.01
CA GLU A 66 -5.25 4.76 4.52
C GLU A 66 -6.55 3.97 4.47
N LYS A 67 -7.29 3.99 5.59
CA LYS A 67 -8.55 3.26 5.82
C LYS A 67 -8.41 1.74 5.78
N SER A 68 -7.19 1.21 5.72
CA SER A 68 -6.96 -0.23 5.73
C SER A 68 -7.22 -0.84 7.10
N ARG A 69 -7.46 -2.16 7.11
CA ARG A 69 -7.51 -2.94 8.34
C ARG A 69 -6.22 -2.84 9.16
N SER A 70 -5.07 -2.75 8.51
CA SER A 70 -3.76 -2.66 9.17
C SER A 70 -3.61 -1.35 9.94
N GLU A 71 -4.09 -0.24 9.37
CA GLU A 71 -4.15 1.05 10.03
C GLU A 71 -5.08 1.00 11.26
N ALA A 72 -6.31 0.48 11.10
CA ALA A 72 -7.25 0.38 12.22
C ALA A 72 -6.69 -0.46 13.38
N ASN A 73 -6.06 -1.59 13.07
CA ASN A 73 -5.40 -2.43 14.08
C ASN A 73 -4.26 -1.70 14.80
N LEU A 74 -3.49 -0.88 14.06
CA LEU A 74 -2.40 -0.10 14.64
C LEU A 74 -2.93 0.96 15.60
N HIS A 75 -3.94 1.74 15.21
CA HIS A 75 -4.56 2.72 16.10
C HIS A 75 -5.11 2.05 17.37
N ASP A 76 -5.82 0.93 17.22
CA ASP A 76 -6.32 0.17 18.36
C ASP A 76 -5.20 -0.34 19.27
N PHE A 77 -4.10 -0.80 18.67
CA PHE A 77 -2.95 -1.28 19.40
C PHE A 77 -2.23 -0.16 20.18
N VAL A 78 -1.97 0.98 19.53
CA VAL A 78 -1.35 2.16 20.16
C VAL A 78 -2.21 2.66 21.32
N ARG A 79 -3.54 2.77 21.14
CA ARG A 79 -4.47 3.15 22.21
C ARG A 79 -4.45 2.15 23.37
N ARG A 80 -4.36 0.84 23.09
CA ARG A 80 -4.25 -0.19 24.14
C ARG A 80 -2.94 -0.05 24.91
N MET A 81 -1.81 0.12 24.22
CA MET A 81 -0.52 0.37 24.86
C MET A 81 -0.57 1.63 25.73
N ARG A 82 -1.14 2.74 25.23
CA ARG A 82 -1.30 3.99 26.00
C ARG A 82 -2.33 3.93 27.14
N ARG A 83 -3.00 2.78 27.34
CA ARG A 83 -3.83 2.51 28.54
C ARG A 83 -3.19 1.50 29.49
N SER A 84 -2.42 0.54 28.97
CA SER A 84 -1.80 -0.52 29.77
C SER A 84 -0.43 -0.16 30.33
N LEU A 85 0.29 0.76 29.69
CA LEU A 85 1.61 1.22 30.13
C LEU A 85 1.49 2.06 31.42
N GLY A 86 2.11 1.59 32.51
CA GLY A 86 2.37 2.40 33.70
C GLY A 86 3.58 3.33 33.51
N ASP A 87 3.70 4.36 34.35
CA ASP A 87 4.69 5.45 34.17
C ASP A 87 6.16 4.99 34.14
N GLU A 88 6.56 3.96 34.91
CA GLU A 88 7.96 3.49 34.95
C GLU A 88 8.37 2.64 33.73
N GLU A 89 7.46 1.78 33.24
CA GLU A 89 7.74 0.86 32.12
C GLU A 89 7.84 1.61 30.78
N ALA A 90 7.08 2.70 30.66
CA ALA A 90 7.01 3.53 29.48
C ALA A 90 8.29 4.34 29.17
N LYS A 91 9.31 4.29 30.03
CA LYS A 91 10.62 4.96 29.84
C LYS A 91 11.37 4.55 28.57
N GLY A 92 11.02 3.40 27.95
CA GLY A 92 11.60 2.95 26.67
C GLY A 92 10.80 3.35 25.42
N LEU A 93 9.65 4.03 25.57
CA LEU A 93 8.69 4.33 24.51
C LEU A 93 8.30 5.82 24.54
N GLU A 94 9.27 6.69 24.31
CA GLU A 94 9.06 8.16 24.37
C GLU A 94 7.99 8.62 23.35
N HIS A 95 7.93 7.97 22.18
CA HIS A 95 6.94 8.25 21.13
C HIS A 95 5.51 7.92 21.58
N VAL A 96 5.31 6.86 22.36
CA VAL A 96 3.99 6.48 22.93
C VAL A 96 3.63 7.36 24.13
N GLN A 97 4.61 7.76 24.95
CA GLN A 97 4.37 8.59 26.13
C GLN A 97 3.90 10.01 25.79
N ARG A 98 4.38 10.59 24.67
CA ARG A 98 3.99 11.95 24.28
C ARG A 98 2.52 12.06 23.86
N MET A 99 1.90 10.93 23.55
CA MET A 99 0.51 10.85 23.10
C MET A 99 -0.45 10.86 24.29
N SER A 100 -1.59 11.52 24.13
CA SER A 100 -2.68 11.48 25.11
C SER A 100 -3.33 10.09 25.15
N ALA A 101 -3.98 9.74 26.26
CA ALA A 101 -4.71 8.46 26.38
C ALA A 101 -5.88 8.35 25.37
N ASP A 102 -6.41 9.50 24.94
CA ASP A 102 -7.42 9.65 23.89
C ASP A 102 -6.78 10.22 22.62
N CYS A 103 -5.65 9.67 22.20
CA CYS A 103 -4.97 10.10 20.98
C CYS A 103 -5.90 9.98 19.76
N SER A 104 -5.98 11.06 19.00
CA SER A 104 -6.69 11.11 17.73
C SER A 104 -5.91 10.35 16.66
N ASP A 105 -6.61 9.91 15.62
CA ASP A 105 -5.99 9.16 14.52
C ASP A 105 -4.91 10.00 13.81
N GLU A 106 -5.10 11.31 13.75
CA GLU A 106 -4.12 12.25 13.18
C GLU A 106 -2.83 12.29 14.00
N GLU A 107 -2.93 12.31 15.33
CA GLU A 107 -1.76 12.28 16.21
C GLU A 107 -0.99 10.97 16.08
N VAL A 108 -1.68 9.83 15.97
CA VAL A 108 -1.04 8.53 15.77
C VAL A 108 -0.29 8.47 14.43
N ARG A 109 -0.88 9.01 13.36
CA ARG A 109 -0.22 9.06 12.04
C ARG A 109 1.03 9.93 12.02
N SER A 110 1.09 10.96 12.86
CA SER A 110 2.25 11.88 12.92
C SER A 110 3.49 11.27 13.59
N VAL A 111 3.37 10.08 14.16
CA VAL A 111 4.47 9.37 14.83
C VAL A 111 5.36 8.72 13.76
N GLU A 112 6.67 8.99 13.81
CA GLU A 112 7.62 8.50 12.81
C GLU A 112 7.65 6.96 12.75
N GLU A 113 7.59 6.28 13.90
CA GLU A 113 7.58 4.82 13.96
C GLU A 113 6.31 4.22 13.34
N VAL A 114 5.19 4.95 13.37
CA VAL A 114 3.93 4.56 12.72
C VAL A 114 4.05 4.73 11.21
N GLU A 115 4.65 5.81 10.75
CA GLU A 115 4.92 6.03 9.33
C GLU A 115 5.87 4.97 8.76
N GLN A 116 6.95 4.66 9.47
CA GLN A 116 7.89 3.59 9.08
C GLN A 116 7.22 2.22 9.01
N TYR A 117 6.30 1.92 9.92
CA TYR A 117 5.51 0.69 9.86
C TYR A 117 4.55 0.67 8.67
N ALA A 118 3.84 1.78 8.44
CA ALA A 118 2.94 1.94 7.30
C ALA A 118 3.66 1.76 5.96
N GLU A 119 4.83 2.37 5.81
CA GLU A 119 5.67 2.25 4.62
C GLU A 119 6.13 0.81 4.40
N ALA A 120 6.59 0.13 5.46
CA ALA A 120 7.04 -1.26 5.36
C ALA A 120 5.90 -2.22 4.96
N VAL A 121 4.68 -2.00 5.47
CA VAL A 121 3.51 -2.78 5.08
C VAL A 121 3.15 -2.52 3.61
N CYS A 122 3.14 -1.25 3.19
CA CYS A 122 2.91 -0.89 1.79
C CYS A 122 3.94 -1.53 0.84
N GLU A 123 5.20 -1.56 1.23
CA GLU A 123 6.27 -2.18 0.44
C GLU A 123 6.06 -3.68 0.26
N ILE A 124 5.68 -4.40 1.32
CA ILE A 124 5.38 -5.84 1.24
C ILE A 124 4.20 -6.10 0.29
N HIS A 125 3.11 -5.33 0.43
CA HIS A 125 1.92 -5.57 -0.38
C HIS A 125 2.07 -5.14 -1.85
N ASN A 126 2.76 -4.03 -2.12
CA ASN A 126 2.86 -3.46 -3.48
C ASN A 126 4.15 -3.85 -4.21
N GLY A 127 5.28 -3.88 -3.49
CA GLY A 127 6.58 -4.26 -4.03
C GLY A 127 6.82 -5.78 -4.04
N GLY A 128 6.03 -6.51 -3.25
CA GLY A 128 6.10 -7.96 -3.11
C GLY A 128 6.98 -8.41 -1.94
N GLU A 129 6.91 -9.71 -1.66
CA GLU A 129 7.64 -10.32 -0.55
C GLU A 129 9.11 -10.53 -0.91
N SER A 130 10.00 -9.91 -0.13
CA SER A 130 11.45 -10.12 -0.23
C SER A 130 12.07 -10.14 1.16
N ASP A 131 13.24 -10.76 1.31
CA ASP A 131 13.96 -10.81 2.60
C ASP A 131 14.22 -9.39 3.14
N TYR A 132 14.49 -8.42 2.24
CA TYR A 132 14.66 -7.02 2.59
C TYR A 132 13.37 -6.41 3.14
N ALA A 133 12.23 -6.60 2.44
CA ALA A 133 10.94 -6.08 2.87
C ALA A 133 10.52 -6.65 4.23
N TRP A 134 10.73 -7.95 4.44
CA TRP A 134 10.46 -8.61 5.73
C TRP A 134 11.34 -8.10 6.86
N GLU A 135 12.64 -7.87 6.61
CA GLU A 135 13.53 -7.32 7.63
C GLU A 135 13.20 -5.85 7.94
N LYS A 136 12.78 -5.05 6.94
CA LYS A 136 12.28 -3.68 7.14
C LYS A 136 11.02 -3.67 8.01
N TYR A 137 10.05 -4.53 7.71
CA TYR A 137 8.83 -4.68 8.50
C TYR A 137 9.11 -5.14 9.94
N LYS A 138 10.00 -6.12 10.11
CA LYS A 138 10.42 -6.59 11.43
C LYS A 138 11.04 -5.45 12.25
N LYS A 139 11.94 -4.68 11.65
CA LYS A 139 12.58 -3.52 12.30
C LYS A 139 11.56 -2.44 12.67
N SER A 140 10.62 -2.11 11.78
CA SER A 140 9.59 -1.11 12.08
C SER A 140 8.66 -1.55 13.20
N VAL A 141 8.25 -2.82 13.24
CA VAL A 141 7.48 -3.39 14.36
C VAL A 141 8.29 -3.39 15.66
N CYS A 142 9.56 -3.81 15.63
CA CYS A 142 10.41 -3.80 16.82
C CYS A 142 10.61 -2.38 17.37
N SER A 143 10.78 -1.39 16.48
CA SER A 143 10.89 0.03 16.83
C SER A 143 9.61 0.54 17.47
N LEU A 144 8.46 0.28 16.82
CA LEU A 144 7.13 0.67 17.30
C LEU A 144 6.84 0.11 18.71
N LEU A 145 7.25 -1.13 18.98
CA LEU A 145 7.05 -1.82 20.25
C LEU A 145 8.13 -1.56 21.30
N GLY A 146 9.20 -0.84 20.97
CA GLY A 146 10.33 -0.63 21.88
C GLY A 146 11.08 -1.94 22.21
N LEU A 147 11.01 -2.93 21.33
CA LEU A 147 11.62 -4.25 21.49
C LEU A 147 13.02 -4.34 20.87
N CYS A 148 13.57 -3.25 20.34
CA CYS A 148 14.93 -3.21 19.82
C CYS A 148 15.97 -3.45 20.93
N ARG A 149 16.23 -4.72 21.20
CA ARG A 149 17.54 -5.18 21.67
C ARG A 149 18.37 -5.42 20.42
N ASP A 150 19.52 -4.77 20.33
CA ASP A 150 20.53 -5.02 19.31
C ASP A 150 20.70 -6.53 19.12
N THR A 151 20.17 -7.10 18.05
CA THR A 151 20.60 -8.44 17.64
C THR A 151 22.01 -8.27 17.10
N PRO A 152 23.05 -8.82 17.75
CA PRO A 152 24.39 -8.75 17.20
C PRO A 152 24.35 -9.43 15.83
N VAL A 153 24.74 -8.65 14.82
CA VAL A 153 25.01 -9.12 13.46
C VAL A 153 25.92 -10.35 13.57
N GLY A 154 25.52 -11.42 12.90
CA GLY A 154 26.00 -12.79 13.07
C GLY A 154 27.50 -12.90 13.35
N GLY A 155 27.81 -13.62 14.43
CA GLY A 155 29.16 -14.10 14.67
C GLY A 155 29.62 -14.96 13.50
N GLU A 156 30.78 -14.60 12.96
CA GLU A 156 31.54 -15.41 12.00
C GLU A 156 31.65 -16.84 12.55
N VAL A 157 31.09 -17.79 11.81
CA VAL A 157 31.42 -19.20 11.99
C VAL A 157 32.80 -19.39 11.36
N GLN A 158 33.86 -19.31 12.17
CA GLN A 158 35.18 -19.80 11.76
C GLN A 158 35.13 -21.33 11.71
N ALA A 159 35.49 -21.85 10.53
CA ALA A 159 35.64 -23.28 10.24
C ALA A 159 36.89 -23.87 10.91
#